data_AF-A0A7L0PD57-F1
#
_entry.id   AF-A0A7L0PD57-F1
#
_cell.length_a   1.000
_cell.length_b   1.000
_cell.length_c   1.000
_cell.angle_alpha   90.00
_cell.angle_beta   90.00
_cell.angle_gamma   90.00
#
_symmetry.space_group_name_H-M   'P 1'
#
loop_
_entity.id
_entity.type
_entity.pdbx_description
1 polymer ?
#
loop_
_entity_poly.entity_id
_entity_poly.type
_entity_poly.pdbx_seq_one_letter_code
_entity_poly.pdbx_strand_id
1 'polypeptide(L)'
;ASAIIKRYVGLGNALNATALNAIGTKYVCLLNAAELNMIDSNSLKLASLNPSACSEVTKDILYAKAKRAFSDQHYLPAYYELIEPYLGGAPGVDLRSLSKDNVNMKVSTLATLKRDSLLNLTLSEVQGLLGMNLRDLEKWQNKSPIREWVQMQKQSELDKLHIGLTGGTQEGYMNIVTPKFQSPSSASLGTVAMTLHVLPTLLISFLMMLVLS
;
A
#
# COMPACT_ATOMS: atom_id res chain seq x y z
N ALA A 1 16.24 10.48 24.41
CA ALA A 1 14.79 10.73 24.43
C ALA A 1 13.97 9.51 24.88
N SER A 2 14.03 8.36 24.20
CA SER A 2 13.23 7.17 24.59
C SER A 2 13.41 6.72 26.05
N ALA A 3 14.64 6.67 26.56
CA ALA A 3 14.91 6.32 27.97
C ALA A 3 14.30 7.32 28.99
N ILE A 4 14.22 8.60 28.64
CA ILE A 4 13.62 9.64 29.49
C ILE A 4 12.11 9.46 29.55
N ILE A 5 11.47 9.17 28.42
CA ILE A 5 10.02 8.94 28.35
C ILE A 5 9.65 7.67 29.12
N LYS A 6 10.43 6.60 28.95
CA LYS A 6 10.29 5.36 29.75
C LYS A 6 10.38 5.62 31.24
N ARG A 7 11.35 6.42 31.68
CA ARG A 7 11.48 6.81 33.09
C ARG A 7 10.29 7.65 33.56
N TYR A 8 9.86 8.63 32.76
CA TYR A 8 8.72 9.49 33.08
C TYR A 8 7.44 8.67 33.32
N VAL A 9 7.13 7.76 32.39
CA VAL A 9 5.97 6.85 32.47
C VAL A 9 6.16 5.83 33.60
N GLY A 10 7.35 5.29 33.78
CA GLY A 10 7.68 4.34 34.86
C GLY A 10 7.57 4.93 36.26
N LEU A 11 7.63 6.26 36.40
CA LEU A 11 7.34 6.98 37.64
C LEU A 11 5.83 7.23 37.86
N GLY A 12 4.96 6.68 37.01
CA GLY A 12 3.50 6.83 37.11
C GLY A 12 2.94 8.11 36.47
N ASN A 13 3.77 8.88 35.74
CA ASN A 13 3.28 10.08 35.07
C ASN A 13 2.51 9.72 33.80
N ALA A 14 1.37 10.38 33.58
CA ALA A 14 0.53 10.17 32.42
C ALA A 14 1.10 10.86 31.17
N LEU A 15 0.97 10.19 30.01
CA LEU A 15 1.19 10.80 28.69
C LEU A 15 -0.02 11.67 28.30
N ASN A 16 -0.27 12.74 29.07
CA ASN A 16 -1.34 13.70 28.84
C ASN A 16 -1.02 14.65 27.67
N ALA A 17 -1.95 15.53 27.31
CA ALA A 17 -1.78 16.46 26.18
C ALA A 17 -0.50 17.30 26.27
N THR A 18 -0.16 17.81 27.46
CA THR A 18 1.07 18.59 27.68
C THR A 18 2.32 17.74 27.42
N ALA A 19 2.36 16.52 27.96
CA ALA A 19 3.48 15.60 27.73
C ALA A 19 3.60 15.22 26.24
N LEU A 20 2.48 14.89 25.58
CA LEU A 20 2.43 14.55 24.16
C LEU A 20 2.93 15.70 23.28
N ASN A 21 2.51 16.93 23.55
CA ASN A 21 2.97 18.12 22.82
C ASN A 21 4.45 18.41 23.09
N ALA A 22 4.92 18.20 24.33
CA ALA A 22 6.32 18.44 24.70
C ALA A 22 7.29 17.45 24.04
N ILE A 23 6.91 16.17 23.94
CA ILE A 23 7.74 15.17 23.23
C ILE A 23 7.52 15.24 21.71
N GLY A 24 6.35 15.68 21.27
CA GLY A 24 5.98 15.77 19.87
C GLY A 24 5.90 14.42 19.15
N THR A 25 5.39 14.44 17.92
CA THR A 25 5.11 13.22 17.14
C THR A 25 6.34 12.34 16.96
N LYS A 26 7.54 12.93 16.74
CA LYS A 26 8.78 12.18 16.53
C LYS A 26 9.04 11.16 17.64
N TYR A 27 8.81 11.55 18.90
CA TYR A 27 9.04 10.66 20.03
C TYR A 27 7.82 9.82 20.38
N VAL A 28 6.60 10.28 20.08
CA VAL A 28 5.39 9.43 20.12
C VAL A 28 5.56 8.21 19.20
N CYS A 29 6.12 8.37 17.99
CA CYS A 29 6.38 7.26 17.07
C CYS A 29 7.41 6.23 17.59
N LEU A 30 8.17 6.53 18.65
CA LEU A 30 9.13 5.62 19.25
C LEU A 30 8.57 4.84 20.45
N LEU A 31 7.34 5.14 20.86
CA LEU A 31 6.66 4.43 21.94
C LEU A 31 6.25 3.04 21.47
N ASN A 32 6.40 2.05 22.35
CA ASN A 32 5.89 0.70 22.10
C ASN A 32 4.37 0.63 22.31
N ALA A 33 3.76 -0.49 21.93
CA ALA A 33 2.31 -0.66 22.03
C ALA A 33 1.77 -0.51 23.46
N ALA A 34 2.48 -0.97 24.50
CA ALA A 34 2.04 -0.81 25.89
C ALA A 34 2.07 0.66 26.32
N GLU A 35 3.13 1.38 25.97
CA GLU A 35 3.28 2.82 26.21
C GLU A 35 2.21 3.65 25.49
N LEU A 36 1.96 3.35 24.22
CA LEU A 36 0.89 3.99 23.46
C LEU A 36 -0.46 3.72 24.10
N ASN A 37 -0.75 2.47 24.51
CA ASN A 37 -2.03 2.12 25.12
C ASN A 37 -2.32 2.83 26.44
N MET A 38 -1.29 3.26 27.18
CA MET A 38 -1.45 4.07 28.40
C MET A 38 -1.89 5.52 28.14
N ILE A 39 -1.84 6.01 26.90
CA ILE A 39 -2.34 7.34 26.55
C ILE A 39 -3.86 7.36 26.73
N ASP A 40 -4.38 8.23 27.59
CA ASP A 40 -5.83 8.46 27.67
C ASP A 40 -6.34 9.10 26.37
N SER A 41 -7.45 8.60 25.83
CA SER A 41 -8.01 9.09 24.57
C SER A 41 -8.27 10.60 24.59
N ASN A 42 -8.77 11.16 25.70
CA ASN A 42 -9.06 12.60 25.78
C ASN A 42 -7.80 13.46 25.71
N SER A 43 -6.62 12.90 25.98
CA SER A 43 -5.35 13.61 25.79
C SER A 43 -5.15 14.02 24.32
N LEU A 44 -5.72 13.30 23.36
CA LEU A 44 -5.65 13.64 21.94
C LEU A 44 -6.51 14.84 21.56
N LYS A 45 -7.50 15.25 22.39
CA LYS A 45 -8.31 16.45 22.11
C LYS A 45 -7.48 17.73 22.10
N LEU A 46 -6.39 17.76 22.87
CA LEU A 46 -5.53 18.93 23.05
C LEU A 46 -4.08 18.68 22.58
N ALA A 47 -3.80 17.49 22.03
CA ALA A 47 -2.50 17.17 21.47
C ALA A 47 -2.46 17.49 19.97
N SER A 48 -1.38 18.13 19.51
CA SER A 48 -1.11 18.38 18.10
C SER A 48 -0.08 17.36 17.60
N LEU A 49 -0.58 16.28 16.99
CA LEU A 49 0.25 15.19 16.48
C LEU A 49 -0.01 14.97 14.98
N ASN A 50 1.03 14.55 14.26
CA ASN A 50 0.95 14.13 12.86
C ASN A 50 1.67 12.78 12.69
N PRO A 51 1.00 11.65 12.97
CA PRO A 51 1.59 10.33 12.98
C PRO A 51 1.81 9.71 11.58
N SER A 52 1.70 10.50 10.50
CA SER A 52 1.84 10.01 9.12
C SER A 52 3.12 9.20 8.85
N ALA A 53 4.22 9.57 9.52
CA ALA A 53 5.52 8.89 9.42
C ALA A 53 5.76 7.81 10.50
N CYS A 54 4.81 7.56 11.41
CA CYS A 54 4.95 6.51 12.42
C CYS A 54 4.80 5.10 11.80
N SER A 55 5.14 4.07 12.58
CA SER A 55 4.84 2.68 12.23
C SER A 55 3.33 2.44 12.12
N GLU A 56 2.91 1.45 11.33
CA GLU A 56 1.50 1.08 11.19
C GLU A 56 0.85 0.72 12.54
N VAL A 57 1.55 0.00 13.41
CA VAL A 57 1.07 -0.31 14.78
C VAL A 57 0.78 0.97 15.57
N THR A 58 1.65 1.98 15.46
CA THR A 58 1.43 3.27 16.13
C THR A 58 0.21 3.99 15.55
N LYS A 59 0.08 4.01 14.22
CA LYS A 59 -1.07 4.64 13.54
C LYS A 59 -2.39 3.97 13.95
N ASP A 60 -2.44 2.64 13.95
CA ASP A 60 -3.62 1.86 14.36
C ASP A 60 -4.07 2.21 15.78
N ILE A 61 -3.13 2.23 16.74
CA ILE A 61 -3.44 2.56 18.14
C ILE A 61 -3.89 4.01 18.29
N LEU A 62 -3.18 4.95 17.66
CA LEU A 62 -3.52 6.37 17.75
C LEU A 62 -4.86 6.68 17.06
N TYR A 63 -5.18 6.03 15.94
CA TYR A 63 -6.47 6.14 15.28
C TYR A 63 -7.61 5.68 16.19
N ALA A 64 -7.49 4.49 16.78
CA ALA A 64 -8.52 3.97 17.69
C ALA A 64 -8.74 4.91 18.89
N LYS A 65 -7.67 5.49 19.42
CA LYS A 65 -7.75 6.48 20.50
C LYS A 65 -8.38 7.79 20.06
N ALA A 66 -8.04 8.30 18.87
CA ALA A 66 -8.60 9.53 18.31
C ALA A 66 -10.10 9.37 18.04
N LYS A 67 -10.51 8.26 17.40
CA LYS A 67 -11.92 7.92 17.19
C LYS A 67 -12.73 7.93 18.49
N ARG A 68 -12.16 7.37 19.57
CA ARG A 68 -12.79 7.41 20.90
C ARG A 68 -12.79 8.80 21.51
N ALA A 69 -11.71 9.56 21.33
CA ALA A 69 -11.61 10.92 21.85
C ALA A 69 -12.71 11.82 21.26
N PHE A 70 -12.89 11.75 19.94
CA PHE A 70 -13.78 12.65 19.20
C PHE A 70 -15.17 12.05 18.92
N SER A 71 -15.55 10.95 19.59
CA SER A 71 -16.83 10.27 19.33
C SER A 71 -18.05 11.16 19.61
N ASP A 72 -17.92 12.13 20.53
CA ASP A 72 -18.93 13.13 20.83
C ASP A 72 -19.17 14.12 19.68
N GLN A 73 -18.23 14.23 18.74
CA GLN A 73 -18.31 15.12 17.59
C GLN A 73 -18.77 14.39 16.32
N HIS A 74 -19.01 13.07 16.36
CA HIS A 74 -19.19 12.23 15.16
C HIS A 74 -20.28 12.70 14.18
N TYR A 75 -21.33 13.37 14.68
CA TYR A 75 -22.44 13.90 13.88
C TYR A 75 -22.18 15.31 13.31
N LEU A 76 -21.05 15.92 13.64
CA LEU A 76 -20.68 17.26 13.21
C LEU A 76 -19.73 17.20 12.02
N PRO A 77 -19.83 18.15 11.06
CA PRO A 77 -18.88 18.25 9.95
C PRO A 77 -17.41 18.34 10.40
N ALA A 78 -17.16 18.97 11.56
CA ALA A 78 -15.82 19.12 12.14
C ALA A 78 -15.17 17.78 12.56
N TYR A 79 -15.94 16.69 12.67
CA TYR A 79 -15.40 15.38 13.05
C TYR A 79 -14.25 14.92 12.16
N TYR A 80 -14.41 15.08 10.84
CA TYR A 80 -13.38 14.70 9.87
C TYR A 80 -12.07 15.45 10.12
N GLU A 81 -12.12 16.76 10.36
CA GLU A 81 -10.94 17.59 10.60
C GLU A 81 -10.18 17.15 11.86
N LEU A 82 -10.90 16.72 12.89
CA LEU A 82 -10.31 16.25 14.16
C LEU A 82 -9.60 14.89 14.00
N ILE A 83 -10.11 14.00 13.14
CA ILE A 83 -9.53 12.68 12.93
C ILE A 83 -8.57 12.59 11.74
N GLU A 84 -8.58 13.54 10.80
CA GLU A 84 -7.78 13.55 9.57
C GLU A 84 -6.30 13.16 9.82
N PRO A 85 -5.59 13.72 10.81
CA PRO A 85 -4.17 13.38 11.05
C PRO A 85 -3.93 11.90 11.39
N TYR A 86 -4.96 11.20 11.88
CA TYR A 86 -4.86 9.83 12.37
C TYR A 86 -5.38 8.79 11.38
N LEU A 87 -5.97 9.20 10.24
CA LEU A 87 -6.61 8.30 9.27
C LEU A 87 -5.67 7.28 8.64
N GLY A 88 -4.35 7.49 8.73
CA GLY A 88 -3.35 6.50 8.33
C GLY A 88 -3.49 5.15 9.04
N GLY A 89 -4.14 5.08 10.21
CA GLY A 89 -4.44 3.83 10.94
C GLY A 89 -5.90 3.39 10.87
N ALA A 90 -6.73 4.01 10.03
CA ALA A 90 -8.15 3.71 9.97
C ALA A 90 -8.42 2.33 9.33
N PRO A 91 -9.31 1.51 9.90
CA PRO A 91 -9.76 0.29 9.24
C PRO A 91 -10.73 0.63 8.10
N GLY A 92 -10.81 -0.25 7.09
CA GLY A 92 -11.66 -0.04 5.92
C GLY A 92 -13.14 0.21 6.24
N VAL A 93 -13.67 -0.40 7.31
CA VAL A 93 -15.06 -0.17 7.75
C VAL A 93 -15.34 1.28 8.15
N ASP A 94 -14.36 1.95 8.74
CA ASP A 94 -14.51 3.34 9.18
C ASP A 94 -14.36 4.29 7.99
N LEU A 95 -13.46 3.99 7.06
CA LEU A 95 -13.33 4.73 5.80
C LEU A 95 -14.61 4.61 4.94
N ARG A 96 -15.22 3.43 4.89
CA ARG A 96 -16.52 3.20 4.24
C ARG A 96 -17.67 3.97 4.92
N SER A 97 -17.58 4.22 6.22
CA SER A 97 -18.53 5.09 6.90
C SER A 97 -18.31 6.54 6.47
N LEU A 98 -17.06 7.01 6.53
CA LEU A 98 -16.68 8.38 6.16
C LEU A 98 -16.99 8.72 4.71
N SER A 99 -16.97 7.74 3.80
CA SER A 99 -17.31 7.98 2.38
C SER A 99 -18.75 8.44 2.17
N LYS A 100 -19.61 8.34 3.19
CA LYS A 100 -21.02 8.76 3.14
C LYS A 100 -21.22 10.19 3.69
N ASP A 101 -20.19 10.76 4.31
CA ASP A 101 -20.30 12.00 5.10
C ASP A 101 -19.81 13.24 4.33
N ASN A 102 -19.54 13.13 3.03
CA ASN A 102 -19.09 14.21 2.15
C ASN A 102 -17.87 14.98 2.69
N VAL A 103 -16.86 14.24 3.16
CA VAL A 103 -15.71 14.78 3.90
C VAL A 103 -14.72 15.56 3.02
N ASN A 104 -14.81 15.45 1.70
CA ASN A 104 -13.87 16.06 0.75
C ASN A 104 -12.40 15.80 1.13
N MET A 105 -12.06 14.52 1.31
CA MET A 105 -10.73 14.08 1.69
C MET A 105 -9.69 14.57 0.69
N LYS A 106 -8.55 15.07 1.19
CA LYS A 106 -7.41 15.43 0.34
C LYS A 106 -6.81 14.16 -0.24
N VAL A 107 -6.40 14.19 -1.52
CA VAL A 107 -5.72 13.03 -2.14
C VAL A 107 -4.40 12.69 -1.42
N SER A 108 -3.74 13.69 -0.81
CA SER A 108 -2.59 13.45 0.06
C SER A 108 -2.93 12.64 1.31
N THR A 109 -4.13 12.83 1.88
CA THR A 109 -4.63 12.04 3.00
C THR A 109 -4.91 10.61 2.53
N LEU A 110 -5.60 10.44 1.39
CA LEU A 110 -5.83 9.14 0.75
C LEU A 110 -4.51 8.36 0.54
N ALA A 111 -3.45 9.05 0.10
CA ALA A 111 -2.13 8.47 -0.13
C ALA A 111 -1.40 8.02 1.16
N THR A 112 -1.89 8.42 2.34
CA THR A 112 -1.31 8.04 3.64
C THR A 112 -2.12 6.99 4.39
N LEU A 113 -3.27 6.59 3.85
CA LEU A 113 -4.11 5.56 4.42
C LEU A 113 -3.37 4.22 4.50
N LYS A 114 -3.74 3.43 5.50
CA LYS A 114 -3.33 2.02 5.60
C LYS A 114 -3.63 1.30 4.30
N ARG A 115 -2.60 0.69 3.71
CA ARG A 115 -2.68 0.05 2.39
C ARG A 115 -3.87 -0.90 2.30
N ASP A 116 -3.97 -1.87 3.20
CA ASP A 116 -5.02 -2.89 3.17
C ASP A 116 -6.42 -2.29 3.35
N SER A 117 -6.53 -1.18 4.10
CA SER A 117 -7.79 -0.46 4.23
C SER A 117 -8.21 0.20 2.93
N LEU A 118 -7.27 0.86 2.22
CA LEU A 118 -7.55 1.49 0.92
C LEU A 118 -7.88 0.46 -0.17
N LEU A 119 -7.12 -0.63 -0.26
CA LEU A 119 -7.32 -1.66 -1.30
C LEU A 119 -8.68 -2.37 -1.18
N ASN A 120 -9.29 -2.35 0.00
CA ASN A 120 -10.63 -2.90 0.25
C ASN A 120 -11.77 -1.92 -0.07
N LEU A 121 -11.47 -0.68 -0.47
CA LEU A 121 -12.48 0.30 -0.86
C LEU A 121 -12.86 0.14 -2.34
N THR A 122 -14.15 0.25 -2.60
CA THR A 122 -14.72 0.30 -3.95
C THR A 122 -14.50 1.67 -4.61
N LEU A 123 -14.70 1.72 -5.93
CA LEU A 123 -14.69 2.96 -6.70
C LEU A 123 -15.60 4.04 -6.09
N SER A 124 -16.84 3.67 -5.75
CA SER A 124 -17.82 4.61 -5.19
C SER A 124 -17.46 5.10 -3.80
N GLU A 125 -16.81 4.27 -2.98
CA GLU A 125 -16.32 4.67 -1.66
C GLU A 125 -15.15 5.66 -1.77
N VAL A 126 -14.21 5.44 -2.69
CA VAL A 126 -13.14 6.41 -2.94
C VAL A 126 -13.67 7.72 -3.53
N GLN A 127 -14.67 7.66 -4.42
CA GLN A 127 -15.38 8.85 -4.88
C GLN A 127 -16.03 9.61 -3.72
N GLY A 128 -16.74 8.90 -2.83
CA GLY A 128 -17.41 9.49 -1.67
C GLY A 128 -16.44 10.11 -0.66
N LEU A 129 -15.28 9.49 -0.45
CA LEU A 129 -14.22 10.07 0.38
C LEU A 129 -13.66 11.35 -0.23
N LEU A 130 -13.28 11.33 -1.51
CA LEU A 130 -12.59 12.46 -2.14
C LEU A 130 -13.52 13.64 -2.44
N GLY A 131 -14.79 13.37 -2.76
CA GLY A 131 -15.79 14.40 -3.10
C GLY A 131 -15.26 15.35 -4.18
N MET A 132 -15.21 16.65 -3.87
CA MET A 132 -14.73 17.68 -4.79
C MET A 132 -13.25 17.52 -5.19
N ASN A 133 -12.43 16.83 -4.38
CA ASN A 133 -11.02 16.60 -4.65
C ASN A 133 -10.76 15.41 -5.59
N LEU A 134 -11.80 14.74 -6.10
CA LEU A 134 -11.66 13.56 -6.95
C LEU A 134 -10.78 13.81 -8.17
N ARG A 135 -10.86 15.00 -8.79
CA ARG A 135 -10.08 15.35 -9.98
C ARG A 135 -8.57 15.36 -9.74
N ASP A 136 -8.13 15.61 -8.49
CA ASP A 136 -6.71 15.60 -8.18
C ASP A 136 -6.12 14.20 -8.14
N LEU A 137 -6.95 13.14 -8.13
CA LEU A 137 -6.50 11.75 -8.03
C LEU A 137 -5.59 11.35 -9.21
N GLU A 138 -5.81 11.90 -10.41
CA GLU A 138 -4.98 11.68 -11.60
C GLU A 138 -3.49 11.97 -11.32
N LYS A 139 -3.20 13.07 -10.61
CA LYS A 139 -1.83 13.50 -10.26
C LYS A 139 -1.11 12.52 -9.33
N TRP A 140 -1.86 11.62 -8.69
CA TRP A 140 -1.37 10.66 -7.71
C TRP A 140 -1.48 9.21 -8.19
N GLN A 141 -2.00 8.95 -9.39
CA GLN A 141 -2.27 7.58 -9.88
C GLN A 141 -1.03 6.66 -9.90
N ASN A 142 0.18 7.22 -9.95
CA ASN A 142 1.43 6.47 -9.95
C ASN A 142 2.09 6.33 -8.56
N LYS A 143 1.48 6.91 -7.51
CA LYS A 143 2.00 6.87 -6.14
C LYS A 143 1.35 5.76 -5.35
N SER A 144 2.15 5.01 -4.58
CA SER A 144 1.62 4.01 -3.64
C SER A 144 0.95 4.70 -2.45
N PRO A 145 -0.17 4.17 -1.89
CA PRO A 145 -0.90 2.95 -2.30
C PRO A 145 -1.98 3.17 -3.37
N ILE A 146 -2.12 4.39 -3.90
CA ILE A 146 -3.17 4.76 -4.89
C ILE A 146 -3.00 3.97 -6.19
N ARG A 147 -1.77 3.80 -6.67
CA ARG A 147 -1.49 3.04 -7.89
C ARG A 147 -2.04 1.61 -7.82
N GLU A 148 -1.81 0.94 -6.70
CA GLU A 148 -2.24 -0.44 -6.51
C GLU A 148 -3.76 -0.53 -6.37
N TRP A 149 -4.39 0.47 -5.74
CA TRP A 149 -5.83 0.57 -5.73
C TRP A 149 -6.43 0.73 -7.14
N VAL A 150 -5.85 1.61 -7.97
CA VAL A 150 -6.25 1.80 -9.38
C VAL A 150 -6.12 0.49 -10.17
N GLN A 151 -5.02 -0.23 -9.98
CA GLN A 151 -4.77 -1.52 -10.65
C GLN A 151 -5.76 -2.63 -10.26
N MET A 152 -6.47 -2.50 -9.13
CA MET A 152 -7.53 -3.43 -8.72
C MET A 152 -8.90 -3.08 -9.32
N GLN A 153 -9.04 -1.89 -9.92
CA GLN A 153 -10.30 -1.47 -10.54
C GLN A 153 -10.32 -1.85 -12.02
N LYS A 154 -11.54 -2.08 -12.52
CA LYS A 154 -11.82 -2.22 -13.95
C LYS A 154 -11.57 -0.92 -14.69
N GLN A 155 -10.88 -0.96 -15.82
CA GLN A 155 -10.62 0.25 -16.61
C GLN A 155 -11.92 0.91 -17.09
N SER A 156 -12.95 0.13 -17.49
CA SER A 156 -14.23 0.75 -17.91
C SER A 156 -14.94 1.49 -16.79
N GLU A 157 -14.78 1.04 -15.53
CA GLU A 157 -15.36 1.72 -14.37
C GLU A 157 -14.58 2.99 -14.04
N LEU A 158 -13.25 2.96 -14.15
CA LEU A 158 -12.40 4.15 -14.02
C LEU A 158 -12.73 5.19 -15.09
N ASP A 159 -12.99 4.76 -16.34
CA ASP A 159 -13.27 5.66 -17.46
C ASP A 159 -14.58 6.46 -17.25
N LYS A 160 -15.57 5.88 -16.56
CA LYS A 160 -16.82 6.58 -16.17
C LYS A 160 -16.59 7.77 -15.25
N LEU A 161 -15.44 7.84 -14.58
CA LEU A 161 -15.09 8.98 -13.74
C LEU A 161 -14.73 10.22 -14.57
N HIS A 162 -14.32 10.05 -15.82
CA HIS A 162 -13.87 11.14 -16.71
C HIS A 162 -12.75 12.02 -16.12
N ILE A 163 -11.85 11.44 -15.33
CA ILE A 163 -10.70 12.14 -14.70
C ILE A 163 -9.33 11.64 -15.20
N GLY A 164 -9.29 10.84 -16.28
CA GLY A 164 -8.02 10.41 -16.89
C GLY A 164 -7.25 9.34 -16.12
N LEU A 165 -7.89 8.59 -15.21
CA LEU A 165 -7.25 7.46 -14.54
C LEU A 165 -6.98 6.31 -15.51
N THR A 166 -5.77 5.80 -15.50
CA THR A 166 -5.33 4.68 -16.35
C THR A 166 -4.59 3.61 -15.54
N GLY A 167 -4.54 2.39 -16.08
CA GLY A 167 -3.83 1.27 -15.46
C GLY A 167 -4.72 0.31 -14.67
N GLY A 168 -6.04 0.42 -14.82
CA GLY A 168 -6.98 -0.59 -14.33
C GLY A 168 -6.86 -1.91 -15.08
N THR A 169 -7.52 -2.95 -14.56
CA THR A 169 -7.58 -4.26 -15.21
C THR A 169 -8.33 -4.17 -16.53
N GLN A 170 -7.76 -4.75 -17.59
CA GLN A 170 -8.44 -4.85 -18.87
C GLN A 170 -9.60 -5.83 -18.81
N GLU A 171 -10.66 -5.49 -19.53
CA GLU A 171 -11.82 -6.35 -19.71
C GLU A 171 -11.68 -7.07 -21.04
N GLY A 172 -11.49 -8.39 -20.98
CA GLY A 172 -11.37 -9.21 -22.17
C GLY A 172 -10.90 -10.63 -21.83
N TYR A 173 -11.18 -11.54 -22.74
CA TYR A 173 -10.61 -12.89 -22.73
C TYR A 173 -9.30 -12.85 -23.50
N MET A 174 -8.21 -13.41 -22.95
CA MET A 174 -7.07 -13.77 -23.78
C MET A 174 -7.51 -14.92 -24.69
N ASN A 175 -7.71 -14.66 -25.98
CA ASN A 175 -7.75 -15.75 -26.96
C ASN A 175 -6.36 -16.35 -27.06
N ILE A 176 -6.09 -17.38 -26.26
CA ILE A 176 -4.90 -18.20 -26.42
C ILE A 176 -5.13 -19.03 -27.68
N VAL A 177 -4.72 -18.48 -28.83
CA VAL A 177 -4.61 -19.27 -30.06
C VAL A 177 -3.45 -20.23 -29.83
N THR A 178 -3.77 -21.50 -29.55
CA THR A 178 -2.76 -22.56 -29.49
C THR A 178 -2.15 -22.68 -30.88
N PRO A 179 -0.85 -22.42 -31.07
CA PRO A 179 -0.23 -22.60 -32.37
C PRO A 179 -0.32 -24.09 -32.73
N LYS A 180 -1.03 -24.42 -33.82
CA LYS A 180 -1.00 -25.76 -34.39
C LYS A 180 0.41 -25.99 -34.93
N PHE A 181 1.22 -26.75 -34.21
CA PHE A 181 2.46 -27.27 -34.75
C PHE A 181 2.12 -28.14 -35.96
N GLN A 182 2.57 -27.72 -37.13
CA GLN A 182 2.41 -28.46 -38.37
C GLN A 182 3.29 -29.70 -38.28
N SER A 183 2.70 -30.89 -38.44
CA SER A 183 3.46 -32.14 -38.46
C SER A 183 4.60 -32.03 -39.48
N PRO A 184 5.84 -32.42 -39.13
CA PRO A 184 6.95 -32.33 -40.05
C PRO A 184 6.66 -33.18 -41.29
N SER A 185 6.79 -32.55 -42.46
CA SER A 185 6.62 -33.23 -43.75
C SER A 185 7.68 -34.32 -43.87
N SER A 186 7.25 -35.56 -44.05
CA SER A 186 8.12 -36.71 -44.31
C SER A 186 8.73 -36.58 -45.71
N ALA A 187 9.92 -35.98 -45.80
CA ALA A 187 10.73 -36.05 -47.01
C ALA A 187 11.36 -37.44 -47.11
N SER A 188 11.20 -38.11 -48.26
CA SER A 188 11.78 -39.42 -48.52
C SER A 188 13.31 -39.35 -48.56
N LEU A 189 13.99 -40.26 -47.86
CA LEU A 189 15.44 -40.46 -47.97
C LEU A 189 15.80 -40.83 -49.42
N GLY A 190 16.41 -39.89 -50.13
CA GLY A 190 17.11 -40.18 -51.39
C GLY A 190 18.47 -40.80 -51.10
N THR A 191 18.66 -42.02 -51.56
CA THR A 191 19.91 -42.77 -51.54
C THR A 191 21.01 -42.03 -52.31
N VAL A 192 22.06 -41.58 -51.63
CA VAL A 192 23.37 -41.37 -52.28
C VAL A 192 24.45 -42.02 -51.43
N ALA A 193 25.25 -42.81 -52.14
CA ALA A 193 26.18 -43.79 -51.66
C ALA A 193 27.38 -43.24 -50.89
N MET A 194 27.86 -44.10 -50.01
CA MET A 194 29.15 -44.10 -49.32
C MET A 194 30.34 -43.87 -50.27
N THR A 195 31.27 -43.00 -49.89
CA THR A 195 32.71 -43.24 -50.14
C THR A 195 33.58 -42.59 -49.07
N LEU A 196 34.35 -43.45 -48.39
CA LEU A 196 35.72 -43.30 -47.89
C LEU A 196 36.13 -42.06 -47.08
N HIS A 197 36.96 -42.15 -46.04
CA HIS A 197 37.46 -43.18 -45.14
C HIS A 197 38.51 -42.42 -44.30
N VAL A 198 38.48 -42.64 -42.99
CA VAL A 198 39.68 -42.72 -42.14
C VAL A 198 40.59 -41.48 -42.09
N LEU A 199 40.66 -40.83 -40.92
CA LEU A 199 41.87 -40.68 -40.08
C LEU A 199 41.59 -39.64 -38.96
N PRO A 200 42.24 -39.74 -37.79
CA PRO A 200 41.57 -40.23 -36.60
C PRO A 200 41.89 -39.40 -35.34
N THR A 201 41.15 -39.60 -34.25
CA THR A 201 41.69 -39.69 -32.87
C THR A 201 42.73 -38.66 -32.34
N LEU A 202 42.76 -37.40 -32.78
CA LEU A 202 43.85 -36.46 -32.41
C LEU A 202 43.48 -35.25 -31.53
N LEU A 203 42.24 -35.15 -31.03
CA LEU A 203 41.87 -34.03 -30.13
C LEU A 203 41.46 -34.45 -28.71
N ILE A 204 41.42 -35.76 -28.42
CA ILE A 204 41.08 -36.25 -27.07
C ILE A 204 42.33 -36.33 -26.15
N SER A 205 43.54 -36.24 -26.71
CA SER A 205 44.78 -36.21 -25.91
C SER A 205 45.12 -34.83 -25.32
N PHE A 206 44.47 -33.74 -25.75
CA PHE A 206 44.78 -32.39 -25.23
C PHE A 206 44.01 -32.02 -23.94
N LEU A 207 42.91 -32.72 -23.63
CA LEU A 207 42.05 -32.41 -22.48
C LEU A 207 42.46 -33.10 -21.17
N MET A 208 43.32 -34.13 -21.21
CA MET A 208 43.79 -34.83 -20.00
C MET A 208 45.11 -34.27 -19.41
N MET A 209 45.67 -33.19 -19.98
CA MET A 209 46.86 -32.50 -19.44
C MET A 209 46.55 -31.12 -18.83
N LEU A 210 45.27 -30.74 -18.67
CA LEU A 210 44.84 -29.49 -18.02
C LEU A 210 44.15 -29.70 -16.67
N VAL A 211 43.99 -30.95 -16.22
CA VAL A 211 43.39 -31.30 -14.92
C VAL A 211 44.47 -31.60 -13.86
N LEU A 212 45.75 -31.68 -14.25
CA LEU A 212 46.90 -31.77 -13.33
C LEU A 212 47.91 -30.64 -13.63
N SER A 213 47.54 -29.40 -13.29
CA SER A 213 48.44 -28.30 -12.96
C SER A 213 47.75 -27.37 -11.97
#